data_AF-A0A2A5NXT4-F1
#
_entry.id   AF-A0A2A5NXT4-F1
#
_cell.length_a   1.000
_cell.length_b   1.000
_cell.length_c   1.000
_cell.angle_alpha   90.00
_cell.angle_beta   90.00
_cell.angle_gamma   90.00
#
_symmetry.space_group_name_H-M   'P 1'
#
loop_
_entity.id
_entity.type
_entity.pdbx_description
1 polymer ?
#
loop_
_entity_poly.entity_id
_entity_poly.type
_entity_poly.pdbx_seq_one_letter_code
_entity_poly.pdbx_strand_id
1 'polypeptide(L)'
;MVKRDERRVKDEDLFKTVEEVFDKATLEALYYLGAVAAGKESKLYLALSPQEELIAVKIYLTSSSEFRKGIVKYIDGDPRFRHVKRDTRSIIYTWAQKEFKNLERAYEAGVRVPRPIAVYRNVLVMEFIGDEAPAPIMKEVELEDPRGALETLMVYIHRLYHKAKLVHGDLSEYNVMVRGGELVIFDFGQAMLTSHPMAIELLRRDVANVLHYFHRIGELEEEPSIDEAMKAVLKPEEEAVKQYVRKLP
;
A
#
# COMPACT_ATOMS: atom_id res chain seq x y z
N MET A 1 -37.82 7.36 -7.28
CA MET A 1 -37.44 8.78 -7.37
C MET A 1 -36.52 9.24 -6.22
N VAL A 2 -35.82 8.32 -5.53
CA VAL A 2 -35.04 8.63 -4.29
C VAL A 2 -33.51 8.62 -4.52
N LYS A 3 -33.01 8.04 -5.63
CA LYS A 3 -31.57 7.87 -5.88
C LYS A 3 -30.80 9.11 -6.37
N ARG A 4 -31.49 10.19 -6.75
CA ARG A 4 -30.85 11.40 -7.35
C ARG A 4 -30.45 12.44 -6.30
N ASP A 5 -31.24 12.58 -5.23
CA ASP A 5 -30.95 13.53 -4.15
C ASP A 5 -29.85 13.02 -3.21
N GLU A 6 -29.79 11.71 -2.93
CA GLU A 6 -28.71 11.14 -2.10
C GLU A 6 -27.32 11.24 -2.74
N ARG A 7 -27.23 11.23 -4.08
CA ARG A 7 -25.96 11.50 -4.80
C ARG A 7 -25.53 12.95 -4.64
N ARG A 8 -26.44 13.90 -4.85
CA ARG A 8 -26.15 15.35 -4.73
C ARG A 8 -25.69 15.77 -3.34
N VAL A 9 -26.29 15.22 -2.29
CA VAL A 9 -25.92 15.57 -0.90
C VAL A 9 -24.54 15.02 -0.54
N LYS A 10 -24.18 13.81 -1.01
CA LYS A 10 -22.81 13.29 -0.86
C LYS A 10 -21.81 14.12 -1.65
N ASP A 11 -22.16 14.57 -2.86
CA ASP A 11 -21.28 15.40 -3.68
C ASP A 11 -20.98 16.76 -3.04
N GLU A 12 -21.94 17.45 -2.41
CA GLU A 12 -21.70 18.77 -1.80
C GLU A 12 -20.76 18.76 -0.58
N ASP A 13 -20.93 17.83 0.36
CA ASP A 13 -20.02 17.72 1.52
C ASP A 13 -18.65 17.15 1.11
N LEU A 14 -18.63 16.33 0.05
CA LEU A 14 -17.42 15.82 -0.59
C LEU A 14 -16.63 16.97 -1.25
N PHE A 15 -17.29 17.83 -2.01
CA PHE A 15 -16.67 19.00 -2.65
C PHE A 15 -16.09 19.96 -1.63
N LYS A 16 -16.83 20.29 -0.55
CA LYS A 16 -16.30 21.17 0.52
C LYS A 16 -14.99 20.67 1.12
N THR A 17 -14.85 19.36 1.32
CA THR A 17 -13.59 18.81 1.90
C THR A 17 -12.43 18.84 0.91
N VAL A 18 -12.70 18.66 -0.39
CA VAL A 18 -11.64 18.73 -1.43
C VAL A 18 -11.29 20.19 -1.71
N GLU A 19 -12.27 21.10 -1.68
CA GLU A 19 -12.09 22.55 -1.83
C GLU A 19 -11.19 23.15 -0.75
N GLU A 20 -11.25 22.64 0.48
CA GLU A 20 -10.39 23.10 1.59
C GLU A 20 -8.90 22.73 1.42
N VAL A 21 -8.57 21.77 0.55
CA VAL A 21 -7.21 21.15 0.48
C VAL A 21 -6.50 21.46 -0.84
N PHE A 22 -7.25 21.81 -1.89
CA PHE A 22 -6.76 22.04 -3.24
C PHE A 22 -7.00 23.48 -3.70
N ASP A 23 -6.18 23.97 -4.65
CA ASP A 23 -6.53 25.20 -5.37
C ASP A 23 -7.61 24.89 -6.42
N LYS A 24 -8.37 25.94 -6.78
CA LYS A 24 -9.52 25.83 -7.69
C LYS A 24 -9.19 25.17 -9.03
N ALA A 25 -7.98 25.39 -9.55
CA ALA A 25 -7.51 24.78 -10.80
C ALA A 25 -7.29 23.26 -10.65
N THR A 26 -6.74 22.80 -9.51
CA THR A 26 -6.59 21.37 -9.23
C THR A 26 -7.94 20.71 -8.99
N LEU A 27 -8.89 21.42 -8.37
CA LEU A 27 -10.28 20.95 -8.21
C LEU A 27 -11.03 20.83 -9.52
N GLU A 28 -10.83 21.75 -10.46
CA GLU A 28 -11.41 21.68 -11.80
C GLU A 28 -10.84 20.48 -12.60
N ALA A 29 -9.56 20.13 -12.40
CA ALA A 29 -8.98 18.90 -12.94
C ALA A 29 -9.51 17.62 -12.25
N LEU A 30 -9.85 17.71 -10.96
CA LEU A 30 -10.50 16.66 -10.16
C LEU A 30 -12.04 16.65 -10.32
N TYR A 31 -12.63 17.52 -11.16
CA TYR A 31 -14.09 17.67 -11.26
C TYR A 31 -14.75 16.54 -12.08
N TYR A 32 -13.96 15.74 -12.80
CA TYR A 32 -14.44 14.56 -13.54
C TYR A 32 -14.48 13.26 -12.69
N LEU A 33 -14.31 13.35 -11.37
CA LEU A 33 -13.99 12.20 -10.51
C LEU A 33 -15.19 11.66 -9.73
N GLY A 34 -15.36 10.33 -9.76
CA GLY A 34 -16.16 9.60 -8.78
C GLY A 34 -15.30 9.23 -7.57
N ALA A 35 -15.80 9.46 -6.36
CA ALA A 35 -15.16 8.94 -5.15
C ALA A 35 -15.30 7.42 -5.07
N VAL A 36 -14.22 6.72 -4.71
CA VAL A 36 -14.19 5.25 -4.74
C VAL A 36 -13.95 4.61 -3.37
N ALA A 37 -13.15 5.22 -2.48
CA ALA A 37 -13.01 4.75 -1.11
C ALA A 37 -12.57 5.87 -0.14
N ALA A 38 -13.03 5.81 1.11
CA ALA A 38 -12.62 6.73 2.17
C ALA A 38 -12.03 5.96 3.35
N GLY A 39 -10.80 6.31 3.74
CA GLY A 39 -10.13 5.79 4.94
C GLY A 39 -10.00 6.85 6.04
N LYS A 40 -9.51 6.44 7.22
CA LYS A 40 -9.27 7.34 8.36
C LYS A 40 -8.21 8.42 8.09
N GLU A 41 -7.25 8.11 7.20
CA GLU A 41 -6.00 8.86 7.03
C GLU A 41 -5.87 9.53 5.65
N SER A 42 -6.60 9.00 4.67
CA SER A 42 -6.62 9.49 3.31
C SER A 42 -7.95 9.16 2.64
N LYS A 43 -8.27 9.90 1.58
CA LYS A 43 -9.38 9.60 0.68
C LYS A 43 -8.81 9.14 -0.66
N LEU A 44 -9.40 8.09 -1.24
CA LEU A 44 -9.02 7.54 -2.53
C LEU A 44 -10.11 7.84 -3.56
N TYR A 45 -9.70 8.44 -4.67
CA TYR A 45 -10.58 8.82 -5.78
C TYR A 45 -10.16 8.10 -7.04
N LEU A 46 -11.13 7.75 -7.89
CA LEU A 46 -10.89 7.23 -9.22
C LEU A 46 -10.95 8.36 -10.22
N ALA A 47 -9.97 8.39 -11.11
CA ALA A 47 -9.77 9.41 -12.13
C ALA A 47 -9.43 8.82 -13.48
N LEU A 48 -9.57 9.64 -14.52
CA LEU A 48 -9.04 9.38 -15.85
C LEU A 48 -7.78 10.23 -16.06
N SER A 49 -6.74 9.60 -16.60
CA SER A 49 -5.56 10.31 -17.11
C SER A 49 -5.92 11.08 -18.39
N PRO A 50 -5.05 12.00 -18.87
CA PRO A 50 -5.22 12.62 -20.18
C PRO A 50 -5.23 11.63 -21.35
N GLN A 51 -4.81 10.38 -21.13
CA GLN A 51 -4.83 9.27 -22.08
C GLN A 51 -6.07 8.36 -21.88
N GLU A 52 -7.05 8.77 -21.08
CA GLU A 52 -8.27 8.02 -20.76
C GLU A 52 -8.02 6.69 -20.01
N GLU A 53 -6.89 6.58 -19.32
CA GLU A 53 -6.58 5.43 -18.45
C GLU A 53 -7.10 5.68 -17.03
N LEU A 54 -7.62 4.64 -16.37
CA LEU A 54 -8.03 4.74 -14.97
C LEU A 54 -6.81 4.89 -14.03
N ILE A 55 -6.85 5.90 -13.17
CA ILE A 55 -5.82 6.19 -12.17
C ILE A 55 -6.45 6.39 -10.78
N ALA A 56 -5.69 6.07 -9.75
CA ALA A 56 -6.07 6.27 -8.36
C ALA A 56 -5.40 7.53 -7.79
N VAL A 57 -6.18 8.40 -7.15
CA VAL A 57 -5.71 9.62 -6.49
C VAL A 57 -5.91 9.50 -4.98
N LYS A 58 -4.83 9.29 -4.24
CA LYS A 58 -4.80 9.21 -2.77
C LYS A 58 -4.47 10.59 -2.19
N ILE A 59 -5.39 11.15 -1.40
CA ILE A 59 -5.27 12.47 -0.79
C ILE A 59 -5.18 12.30 0.72
N TYR A 60 -4.04 12.63 1.33
CA TYR A 60 -3.87 12.53 2.78
C TYR A 60 -4.55 13.70 3.50
N LEU A 61 -5.29 13.39 4.55
CA LEU A 61 -6.06 14.37 5.32
C LEU A 61 -5.15 15.22 6.23
N THR A 62 -5.42 16.52 6.32
CA THR A 62 -4.57 17.50 7.03
C THR A 62 -4.96 17.80 8.47
N SER A 63 -6.07 17.24 8.96
CA SER A 63 -6.84 17.86 10.04
C SER A 63 -6.82 17.17 11.42
N SER A 64 -6.13 16.04 11.65
CA SER A 64 -6.11 15.40 12.98
C SER A 64 -4.73 15.30 13.65
N SER A 65 -4.68 15.64 14.94
CA SER A 65 -3.48 15.58 15.78
C SER A 65 -3.07 14.14 16.14
N GLU A 66 -4.04 13.20 16.17
CA GLU A 66 -3.80 11.77 16.37
C GLU A 66 -3.11 11.13 15.17
N PHE A 67 -3.53 11.48 13.95
CA PHE A 67 -2.87 11.06 12.70
C PHE A 67 -1.40 11.48 12.66
N ARG A 68 -1.12 12.72 13.07
CA ARG A 68 0.25 13.22 13.15
C ARG A 68 1.13 12.40 14.09
N LYS A 69 0.62 11.97 15.25
CA LYS A 69 1.40 11.11 16.16
C LYS A 69 1.65 9.73 15.56
N GLY A 70 0.66 9.17 14.86
CA GLY A 70 0.74 7.87 14.18
C GLY A 70 1.78 7.85 13.07
N ILE A 71 1.87 8.90 12.27
CA ILE A 71 2.82 9.00 11.13
C ILE A 71 4.26 9.25 11.58
N VAL A 72 4.47 10.12 12.57
CA VAL A 72 5.83 10.62 12.87
C VAL A 72 6.79 9.47 13.19
N LYS A 73 6.35 8.43 13.90
CA LYS A 73 7.18 7.25 14.21
C LYS A 73 7.66 6.47 12.98
N TYR A 74 7.00 6.61 11.83
CA TYR A 74 7.37 5.94 10.58
C TYR A 74 8.16 6.84 9.62
N ILE A 75 8.28 8.13 9.94
CA ILE A 75 9.18 9.08 9.27
C ILE A 75 10.48 9.21 10.07
N ASP A 76 10.38 9.16 11.40
CA ASP A 76 11.53 9.24 12.28
C ASP A 76 12.49 8.08 12.03
N GLY A 77 13.79 8.37 12.04
CA GLY A 77 14.83 7.40 11.65
C GLY A 77 15.02 7.20 10.15
N ASP A 78 14.18 7.76 9.27
CA ASP A 78 14.41 7.74 7.83
C ASP A 78 15.35 8.89 7.41
N PRO A 79 16.60 8.60 6.97
CA PRO A 79 17.57 9.63 6.62
C PRO A 79 17.12 10.52 5.46
N ARG A 80 16.20 10.05 4.60
CA ARG A 80 15.64 10.81 3.47
C ARG A 80 14.87 12.06 3.93
N PHE A 81 14.40 12.07 5.18
CA PHE A 81 13.46 13.08 5.69
C PHE A 81 13.94 13.78 6.97
N ARG A 82 15.24 13.65 7.31
CA ARG A 82 15.84 14.21 8.53
C ARG A 82 15.68 15.73 8.67
N HIS A 83 15.52 16.45 7.57
CA HIS A 83 15.47 17.93 7.54
C HIS A 83 14.05 18.48 7.37
N VAL A 84 13.04 17.61 7.49
CA VAL A 84 11.64 18.00 7.37
C VAL A 84 11.21 18.80 8.60
N LYS A 85 10.55 19.93 8.35
CA LYS A 85 9.95 20.74 9.42
C LYS A 85 8.90 19.91 10.15
N ARG A 86 8.88 20.00 11.48
CA ARG A 86 7.92 19.27 12.32
C ARG A 86 6.55 19.95 12.37
N ASP A 87 6.14 20.69 11.36
CA ASP A 87 4.75 21.18 11.26
C ASP A 87 3.87 20.15 10.54
N THR A 88 2.56 20.20 10.78
CA THR A 88 1.61 19.19 10.28
C THR A 88 1.63 19.08 8.75
N ARG A 89 1.69 20.22 8.04
CA ARG A 89 1.67 20.26 6.58
C ARG A 89 2.92 19.61 6.00
N SER A 90 4.09 19.98 6.50
CA SER A 90 5.36 19.39 6.09
C SER A 90 5.44 17.89 6.36
N ILE A 91 4.93 17.42 7.50
CA ILE A 91 4.86 15.99 7.83
C ILE A 91 4.00 15.22 6.83
N ILE A 92 2.83 15.75 6.49
CA ILE A 92 1.91 15.07 5.56
C ILE A 92 2.46 15.05 4.14
N TYR A 93 3.07 16.14 3.69
CA TYR A 93 3.70 16.18 2.37
C TYR A 93 4.86 15.21 2.27
N THR A 94 5.61 15.09 3.36
CA THR A 94 6.68 14.11 3.51
C THR A 94 6.14 12.69 3.49
N TRP A 95 4.99 12.44 4.12
CA TRP A 95 4.35 11.12 4.11
C TRP A 95 3.92 10.70 2.71
N ALA A 96 3.28 11.60 1.95
CA ALA A 96 2.91 11.35 0.56
C ALA A 96 4.15 11.08 -0.31
N GLN A 97 5.21 11.88 -0.15
CA GLN A 97 6.48 11.67 -0.84
C GLN A 97 7.16 10.35 -0.45
N LYS A 98 7.07 9.96 0.82
CA LYS A 98 7.60 8.69 1.32
C LYS A 98 6.89 7.51 0.67
N GLU A 99 5.56 7.50 0.65
CA GLU A 99 4.79 6.43 0.00
C GLU A 99 5.10 6.35 -1.50
N PHE A 100 5.13 7.49 -2.20
CA PHE A 100 5.55 7.55 -3.61
C PHE A 100 6.93 6.93 -3.85
N LYS A 101 7.94 7.35 -3.08
CA LYS A 101 9.32 6.85 -3.20
C LYS A 101 9.46 5.38 -2.83
N ASN A 102 8.63 4.89 -1.91
CA ASN A 102 8.61 3.48 -1.55
C ASN A 102 7.95 2.64 -2.66
N LEU A 103 6.84 3.10 -3.24
CA LEU A 103 6.21 2.47 -4.42
C LEU A 103 7.16 2.41 -5.61
N GLU A 104 7.91 3.49 -5.90
CA GLU A 104 8.90 3.50 -6.99
C GLU A 104 9.95 2.40 -6.79
N ARG A 105 10.53 2.32 -5.59
CA ARG A 105 11.52 1.28 -5.25
C ARG A 105 10.96 -0.14 -5.35
N ALA A 106 9.73 -0.35 -4.88
CA ALA A 106 9.09 -1.67 -4.93
C ALA A 106 8.82 -2.07 -6.39
N TYR A 107 8.30 -1.15 -7.20
CA TYR A 107 8.04 -1.35 -8.62
C TYR A 107 9.33 -1.67 -9.39
N GLU A 108 10.41 -0.90 -9.19
CA GLU A 108 11.73 -1.13 -9.79
C GLU A 108 12.36 -2.47 -9.35
N ALA A 109 12.06 -2.93 -8.14
CA ALA A 109 12.50 -4.22 -7.63
C ALA A 109 11.75 -5.43 -8.23
N GLY A 110 10.76 -5.18 -9.10
CA GLY A 110 9.91 -6.20 -9.70
C GLY A 110 8.88 -6.77 -8.72
N VAL A 111 8.45 -5.98 -7.74
CA VAL A 111 7.29 -6.29 -6.90
C VAL A 111 6.06 -5.66 -7.54
N ARG A 112 4.98 -6.42 -7.64
CA ARG A 112 3.73 -5.89 -8.17
C ARG A 112 3.06 -4.99 -7.13
N VAL A 113 3.10 -3.69 -7.42
CA VAL A 113 2.48 -2.61 -6.64
C VAL A 113 1.76 -1.66 -7.60
N PRO A 114 0.80 -0.81 -7.15
CA PRO A 114 0.26 0.23 -7.99
C PRO A 114 1.39 1.11 -8.54
N ARG A 115 1.53 1.16 -9.87
CA ARG A 115 2.62 1.94 -10.49
C ARG A 115 2.49 3.40 -10.06
N PRO A 116 3.50 3.99 -9.39
CA PRO A 116 3.45 5.39 -9.01
C PRO A 116 3.52 6.28 -10.26
N ILE A 117 2.69 7.31 -10.32
CA ILE A 117 2.61 8.22 -11.47
C ILE A 117 3.15 9.60 -11.11
N ALA A 118 2.62 10.20 -10.04
CA ALA A 118 3.06 11.52 -9.58
C ALA A 118 2.78 11.71 -8.08
N VAL A 119 3.52 12.63 -7.46
CA VAL A 119 3.21 13.12 -6.12
C VAL A 119 3.33 14.64 -6.11
N TYR A 120 2.32 15.31 -5.56
CA TYR A 120 2.34 16.76 -5.35
C TYR A 120 1.72 17.08 -4.00
N ARG A 121 2.47 17.75 -3.11
CA ARG A 121 2.01 18.08 -1.75
C ARG A 121 1.52 16.83 -1.01
N ASN A 122 0.25 16.76 -0.63
CA ASN A 122 -0.40 15.65 0.08
C ASN A 122 -1.18 14.71 -0.86
N VAL A 123 -0.80 14.66 -2.14
CA VAL A 123 -1.57 13.99 -3.18
C VAL A 123 -0.65 13.03 -3.90
N LEU A 124 -1.03 11.75 -3.90
CA LEU A 124 -0.33 10.67 -4.56
C LEU A 124 -1.23 10.15 -5.69
N VAL A 125 -0.71 10.16 -6.91
CA VAL A 125 -1.34 9.61 -8.11
C VAL A 125 -0.62 8.33 -8.49
N MET A 126 -1.37 7.25 -8.67
CA MET A 126 -0.85 5.92 -8.99
C MET A 126 -1.81 5.14 -9.89
N GLU A 127 -1.36 4.02 -10.42
CA GLU A 127 -2.20 3.07 -11.16
C GLU A 127 -3.46 2.71 -10.36
N PHE A 128 -4.61 2.70 -11.03
CA PHE A 128 -5.80 2.10 -10.47
C PHE A 128 -5.77 0.57 -10.65
N ILE A 129 -6.00 -0.16 -9.56
CA ILE A 129 -6.07 -1.62 -9.59
C ILE A 129 -7.54 -2.02 -9.58
N GLY A 130 -8.06 -2.35 -10.75
CA GLY A 130 -9.47 -2.72 -10.96
C GLY A 130 -9.94 -2.32 -12.35
N ASP A 131 -11.23 -2.51 -12.60
CA ASP A 131 -11.91 -2.13 -13.84
C ASP A 131 -12.93 -1.01 -13.52
N GLU A 132 -14.22 -1.33 -13.48
CA GLU A 132 -15.27 -0.38 -13.08
C GLU A 132 -15.26 -0.06 -11.57
N ALA A 133 -14.63 -0.94 -10.78
CA ALA A 133 -14.50 -0.83 -9.33
C ALA A 133 -13.10 -1.35 -8.90
N PRO A 134 -12.63 -1.00 -7.68
CA PRO A 134 -11.37 -1.53 -7.16
C PRO A 134 -11.38 -3.06 -7.17
N ALA A 135 -10.23 -3.65 -7.47
CA ALA A 135 -10.02 -5.06 -7.25
C ALA A 135 -10.23 -5.39 -5.76
N PRO A 136 -10.87 -6.53 -5.44
CA PRO A 136 -11.07 -6.93 -4.07
C PRO A 136 -9.73 -7.20 -3.37
N ILE A 137 -9.70 -7.01 -2.06
CA ILE A 137 -8.54 -7.37 -1.25
C ILE A 137 -8.51 -8.89 -1.04
N MET A 138 -7.32 -9.44 -0.78
CA MET A 138 -7.10 -10.89 -0.56
C MET A 138 -7.94 -11.44 0.60
N LYS A 139 -8.31 -10.61 1.57
CA LYS A 139 -9.24 -10.99 2.64
C LYS A 139 -10.66 -11.33 2.16
N GLU A 140 -11.10 -10.74 1.06
CA GLU A 140 -12.48 -10.76 0.56
C GLU A 140 -12.72 -11.83 -0.51
N VAL A 141 -11.68 -12.53 -0.95
CA VAL A 141 -11.76 -13.51 -2.03
C VAL A 141 -11.16 -14.85 -1.62
N GLU A 142 -11.65 -15.91 -2.25
CA GLU A 142 -10.99 -17.21 -2.25
C GLU A 142 -9.91 -17.19 -3.34
N LEU A 143 -8.73 -17.71 -3.02
CA LEU A 143 -7.60 -17.78 -3.94
C LEU A 143 -7.71 -19.07 -4.76
N GLU A 144 -7.62 -18.96 -6.09
CA GLU A 144 -7.65 -20.13 -6.99
C GLU A 144 -6.41 -21.02 -6.83
N ASP A 145 -5.25 -20.42 -6.60
CA ASP A 145 -3.98 -21.09 -6.32
C ASP A 145 -3.34 -20.50 -5.05
N PRO A 146 -3.79 -20.92 -3.85
CA PRO A 146 -3.25 -20.38 -2.60
C PRO A 146 -1.76 -20.66 -2.43
N ARG A 147 -1.27 -21.83 -2.90
CA ARG A 147 0.16 -22.17 -2.85
C ARG A 147 1.02 -21.25 -3.71
N GLY A 148 0.60 -20.98 -4.94
CA GLY A 148 1.27 -20.02 -5.83
C GLY A 148 1.18 -18.59 -5.31
N ALA A 149 0.06 -18.22 -4.68
CA ALA A 149 -0.09 -16.93 -4.01
C ALA A 149 0.89 -16.76 -2.83
N LEU A 150 1.05 -17.80 -2.00
CA LEU A 150 2.03 -17.83 -0.92
C LEU A 150 3.46 -17.70 -1.46
N GLU A 151 3.83 -18.47 -2.49
CA GLU A 151 5.15 -18.36 -3.12
C GLU A 151 5.38 -16.93 -3.64
N THR A 152 4.39 -16.35 -4.31
CA THR A 152 4.46 -14.99 -4.86
C THR A 152 4.67 -13.94 -3.77
N LEU A 153 3.90 -13.97 -2.68
CA LEU A 153 4.04 -13.01 -1.58
C LEU A 153 5.38 -13.16 -0.86
N MET A 154 5.86 -14.39 -0.66
CA MET A 154 7.16 -14.62 -0.06
C MET A 154 8.30 -14.13 -0.96
N VAL A 155 8.19 -14.30 -2.28
CA VAL A 155 9.11 -13.71 -3.27
C VAL A 155 9.04 -12.17 -3.25
N TYR A 156 7.85 -11.58 -3.13
CA TYR A 156 7.73 -10.12 -3.00
C TYR A 156 8.38 -9.58 -1.73
N ILE A 157 8.20 -10.24 -0.58
CA ILE A 157 8.90 -9.89 0.67
C ILE A 157 10.43 -9.94 0.45
N HIS A 158 10.94 -11.00 -0.19
CA HIS A 158 12.36 -11.14 -0.52
C HIS A 158 12.87 -9.99 -1.39
N ARG A 159 12.15 -9.67 -2.47
CA ARG A 159 12.50 -8.58 -3.39
C ARG A 159 12.44 -7.22 -2.71
N LEU A 160 11.44 -6.96 -1.87
CA LEU A 160 11.38 -5.74 -1.06
C LEU A 160 12.65 -5.61 -0.20
N TYR A 161 13.02 -6.68 0.52
CA TYR A 161 14.17 -6.64 1.42
C TYR A 161 15.50 -6.49 0.67
N HIS A 162 15.76 -7.35 -0.31
CA HIS A 162 17.07 -7.42 -0.96
C HIS A 162 17.26 -6.43 -2.10
N LYS A 163 16.24 -6.20 -2.92
CA LYS A 163 16.33 -5.33 -4.11
C LYS A 163 15.87 -3.92 -3.81
N ALA A 164 14.68 -3.74 -3.22
CA ALA A 164 14.14 -2.41 -2.90
C ALA A 164 14.77 -1.77 -1.65
N LYS A 165 15.46 -2.57 -0.82
CA LYS A 165 15.97 -2.20 0.51
C LYS A 165 14.86 -1.63 1.40
N LEU A 166 13.69 -2.29 1.35
CA LEU A 166 12.50 -1.95 2.11
C LEU A 166 11.95 -3.14 2.89
N VAL A 167 11.28 -2.86 3.99
CA VAL A 167 10.31 -3.75 4.64
C VAL A 167 8.96 -3.08 4.59
N HIS A 168 7.88 -3.82 4.32
CA HIS A 168 6.55 -3.25 4.23
C HIS A 168 6.10 -2.76 5.61
N GLY A 169 6.36 -3.58 6.63
CA GLY A 169 6.09 -3.28 8.04
C GLY A 169 4.62 -3.20 8.39
N ASP A 170 3.74 -3.69 7.51
CA ASP A 170 2.30 -3.92 7.74
C ASP A 170 1.68 -4.85 6.68
N LEU A 171 2.46 -5.78 6.13
CA LEU A 171 1.93 -6.67 5.10
C LEU A 171 0.96 -7.68 5.73
N SER A 172 -0.23 -7.80 5.15
CA SER A 172 -1.29 -8.72 5.54
C SER A 172 -2.29 -8.89 4.39
N GLU A 173 -3.28 -9.75 4.55
CA GLU A 173 -4.38 -9.95 3.59
C GLU A 173 -5.25 -8.72 3.35
N TYR A 174 -5.14 -7.70 4.20
CA TYR A 174 -5.84 -6.43 4.02
C TYR A 174 -5.12 -5.49 3.06
N ASN A 175 -3.82 -5.70 2.82
CA ASN A 175 -2.95 -4.82 2.04
C ASN A 175 -2.45 -5.48 0.74
N VAL A 176 -3.18 -6.50 0.27
CA VAL A 176 -2.96 -7.19 -1.00
C VAL A 176 -4.27 -7.18 -1.78
N MET A 177 -4.27 -6.66 -3.00
CA MET A 177 -5.39 -6.75 -3.94
C MET A 177 -5.20 -7.97 -4.86
N VAL A 178 -6.31 -8.55 -5.31
CA VAL A 178 -6.32 -9.69 -6.24
C VAL A 178 -7.03 -9.29 -7.52
N ARG A 179 -6.31 -9.23 -8.64
CA ARG A 179 -6.84 -8.85 -9.96
C ARG A 179 -6.50 -9.91 -11.00
N GLY A 180 -7.47 -10.74 -11.38
CA GLY A 180 -7.27 -11.80 -12.39
C GLY A 180 -6.13 -12.77 -12.03
N GLY A 181 -6.05 -13.18 -10.75
CA GLY A 181 -4.97 -14.02 -10.21
C GLY A 181 -3.66 -13.28 -9.90
N GLU A 182 -3.50 -12.03 -10.33
CA GLU A 182 -2.33 -11.20 -9.98
C GLU A 182 -2.49 -10.62 -8.56
N LEU A 183 -1.46 -10.81 -7.72
CA LEU A 183 -1.38 -10.18 -6.40
C LEU A 183 -0.69 -8.83 -6.50
N VAL A 184 -1.33 -7.79 -5.98
CA VAL A 184 -0.81 -6.42 -5.96
C VAL A 184 -0.70 -5.92 -4.52
N ILE A 185 0.51 -5.71 -4.03
CA ILE A 185 0.73 -5.14 -2.69
C ILE A 185 0.53 -3.62 -2.74
N PHE A 186 -0.20 -3.06 -1.78
CA PHE A 186 -0.44 -1.62 -1.69
C PHE A 186 -0.25 -1.09 -0.25
N ASP A 187 -0.36 0.22 -0.09
CA ASP A 187 -0.19 0.96 1.18
C ASP A 187 1.24 0.97 1.76
N PHE A 188 2.17 1.50 0.97
CA PHE A 188 3.60 1.61 1.32
C PHE A 188 3.95 2.81 2.22
N GLY A 189 2.95 3.48 2.80
CA GLY A 189 3.18 4.64 3.68
C GLY A 189 4.02 4.29 4.90
N GLN A 190 3.75 3.15 5.52
CA GLN A 190 4.46 2.67 6.72
C GLN A 190 5.79 1.96 6.41
N ALA A 191 6.05 1.61 5.15
CA ALA A 191 7.25 0.88 4.76
C ALA A 191 8.54 1.63 5.13
N MET A 192 9.53 0.88 5.61
CA MET A 192 10.79 1.40 6.16
C MET A 192 11.99 0.87 5.39
N LEU A 193 13.10 1.61 5.41
CA LEU A 193 14.37 1.13 4.87
C LEU A 193 14.91 -0.04 5.71
N THR A 194 15.60 -0.98 5.07
CA THR A 194 16.24 -2.11 5.77
C THR A 194 17.36 -1.70 6.73
N SER A 195 17.88 -0.49 6.61
CA SER A 195 18.84 0.11 7.55
C SER A 195 18.19 0.62 8.84
N HIS A 196 16.86 0.66 8.93
CA HIS A 196 16.17 1.11 10.13
C HIS A 196 16.32 0.08 11.26
N PRO A 197 16.54 0.48 12.53
CA PRO A 197 16.75 -0.45 13.65
C PRO A 197 15.64 -1.48 13.83
N MET A 198 14.39 -1.10 13.52
CA MET A 198 13.22 -1.98 13.62
C MET A 198 12.97 -2.85 12.37
N ALA A 199 13.79 -2.75 11.32
CA ALA A 199 13.48 -3.38 10.04
C ALA A 199 13.36 -4.91 10.13
N ILE A 200 14.22 -5.57 10.90
CA ILE A 200 14.18 -7.03 11.06
C ILE A 200 12.94 -7.49 11.81
N GLU A 201 12.52 -6.74 12.83
CA GLU A 201 11.29 -7.04 13.58
C GLU A 201 10.05 -6.88 12.70
N LEU A 202 9.99 -5.80 11.92
CA LEU A 202 8.90 -5.54 10.98
C LEU A 202 8.85 -6.58 9.86
N LEU A 203 10.01 -6.98 9.32
CA LEU A 203 10.09 -8.08 8.35
C LEU A 203 9.56 -9.38 8.93
N ARG A 204 9.93 -9.71 10.18
CA ARG A 204 9.43 -10.91 10.87
C ARG A 204 7.91 -10.87 11.01
N ARG A 205 7.34 -9.70 11.31
CA ARG A 205 5.88 -9.50 11.36
C ARG A 205 5.22 -9.72 10.00
N ASP A 206 5.76 -9.13 8.94
CA ASP A 206 5.23 -9.29 7.57
C ASP A 206 5.21 -10.76 7.17
N VAL A 207 6.33 -11.48 7.40
CA VAL A 207 6.44 -12.93 7.12
C VAL A 207 5.45 -13.74 7.95
N ALA A 208 5.33 -13.44 9.25
CA ALA A 208 4.40 -14.14 10.13
C ALA A 208 2.93 -13.92 9.71
N ASN A 209 2.55 -12.69 9.37
CA ASN A 209 1.20 -12.36 8.92
C ASN A 209 0.83 -13.15 7.65
N VAL A 210 1.74 -13.21 6.67
CA VAL A 210 1.54 -13.97 5.44
C VAL A 210 1.37 -15.45 5.75
N LEU A 211 2.31 -16.07 6.48
CA LEU A 211 2.23 -17.50 6.79
C LEU A 211 1.00 -17.85 7.62
N HIS A 212 0.66 -17.03 8.59
CA HIS A 212 -0.53 -17.22 9.43
C HIS A 212 -1.82 -17.12 8.61
N TYR A 213 -1.90 -16.21 7.62
CA TYR A 213 -3.03 -16.16 6.69
C TYR A 213 -3.21 -17.48 5.94
N PHE A 214 -2.13 -18.02 5.34
CA PHE A 214 -2.21 -19.26 4.56
C PHE A 214 -2.50 -20.49 5.41
N HIS A 215 -1.97 -20.55 6.64
CA HIS A 215 -2.38 -21.57 7.60
C HIS A 215 -3.87 -21.47 7.95
N ARG A 216 -4.36 -20.26 8.24
CA ARG A 216 -5.76 -20.02 8.64
C ARG A 216 -6.78 -20.37 7.55
N ILE A 217 -6.42 -20.24 6.27
CA ILE A 217 -7.30 -20.63 5.15
C ILE A 217 -7.17 -22.12 4.78
N GLY A 218 -6.32 -22.88 5.49
CA GLY A 218 -6.15 -24.32 5.29
C GLY A 218 -5.16 -24.72 4.19
N GLU A 219 -4.37 -23.78 3.66
CA GLU A 219 -3.32 -24.09 2.68
C GLU A 219 -2.09 -24.76 3.32
N LEU A 220 -1.85 -24.51 4.61
CA LEU A 220 -0.74 -25.11 5.36
C LEU A 220 -1.30 -25.98 6.48
N GLU A 221 -0.97 -27.26 6.48
CA GLU A 221 -1.48 -28.23 7.47
C GLU A 221 -1.04 -27.88 8.90
N GLU A 222 0.18 -27.34 9.03
CA GLU A 222 0.78 -26.95 10.29
C GLU A 222 1.21 -25.48 10.27
N GLU A 223 1.24 -24.85 11.44
CA GLU A 223 1.73 -23.46 11.56
C GLU A 223 3.25 -23.43 11.31
N PRO A 224 3.73 -22.71 10.28
CA PRO A 224 5.15 -22.77 9.92
C PRO A 224 6.07 -22.09 10.93
N SER A 225 7.30 -22.58 11.02
CA SER A 225 8.36 -21.92 11.79
C SER A 225 8.76 -20.58 11.17
N ILE A 226 8.44 -19.48 11.85
CA ILE A 226 8.82 -18.13 11.43
C ILE A 226 10.34 -17.97 11.36
N ASP A 227 11.09 -18.64 12.23
CA ASP A 227 12.56 -18.56 12.22
C ASP A 227 13.16 -19.23 10.99
N GLU A 228 12.56 -20.31 10.49
CA GLU A 228 12.97 -20.95 9.24
C GLU A 228 12.59 -20.11 8.02
N ALA A 229 11.40 -19.52 8.02
CA ALA A 229 10.97 -18.58 7.00
C ALA A 229 11.93 -17.39 6.91
N MET A 230 12.28 -16.80 8.05
CA MET A 230 13.21 -15.68 8.13
C MET A 230 14.61 -16.05 7.64
N LYS A 231 15.11 -17.25 7.98
CA LYS A 231 16.38 -17.76 7.42
C LYS A 231 16.32 -17.86 5.89
N ALA A 232 15.18 -18.23 5.31
CA ALA A 232 15.01 -18.28 3.86
C ALA A 232 14.97 -16.87 3.25
N VAL A 233 14.18 -15.96 3.82
CA VAL A 233 14.03 -14.57 3.34
C VAL A 233 15.35 -13.79 3.40
N LEU A 234 16.15 -13.99 4.45
CA LEU A 234 17.42 -13.27 4.63
C LEU A 234 18.54 -13.77 3.71
N LYS A 235 18.38 -14.93 3.05
CA LYS A 235 19.35 -15.40 2.06
C LYS A 235 19.31 -14.51 0.80
N PRO A 236 20.46 -14.16 0.21
CA PRO A 236 20.49 -13.33 -0.99
C PRO A 236 19.75 -13.93 -2.19
N GLU A 237 19.72 -15.26 -2.31
CA GLU A 237 19.12 -15.96 -3.44
C GLU A 237 17.59 -16.06 -3.30
N GLU A 238 16.86 -15.51 -4.28
CA GLU A 238 15.39 -15.59 -4.32
C GLU A 238 14.87 -17.04 -4.32
N GLU A 239 15.64 -17.97 -4.90
CA GLU A 239 15.31 -19.40 -4.92
C GLU A 239 15.25 -20.02 -3.51
N ALA A 240 15.95 -19.45 -2.52
CA ALA A 240 15.89 -19.94 -1.15
C ALA A 240 14.47 -19.86 -0.56
N VAL A 241 13.73 -18.81 -0.91
CA VAL A 241 12.35 -18.61 -0.47
C VAL A 241 11.40 -19.54 -1.21
N LYS A 242 11.58 -19.75 -2.51
CA LYS A 242 10.77 -20.72 -3.28
C LYS A 242 10.98 -22.15 -2.76
N GLN A 243 12.21 -22.54 -2.48
CA GLN A 243 12.53 -23.83 -1.88
C GLN A 243 11.93 -23.98 -0.48
N TYR A 244 11.88 -22.91 0.31
CA TYR A 244 11.20 -22.92 1.60
C TYR A 244 9.70 -23.19 1.43
N VAL A 245 9.01 -22.42 0.57
CA VAL A 245 7.57 -22.60 0.33
C VAL A 245 7.28 -24.00 -0.20
N ARG A 246 8.06 -24.55 -1.12
CA ARG A 246 7.88 -25.93 -1.63
C ARG A 246 7.97 -27.02 -0.56
N LYS A 247 8.67 -26.77 0.55
CA LYS A 247 8.87 -27.74 1.64
C LYS A 247 7.81 -27.66 2.72
N LEU A 248 6.99 -26.61 2.74
CA LEU A 248 5.92 -26.50 3.71
C LEU A 248 4.92 -27.65 3.50
N PRO A 249 4.39 -28.23 4.59
CA PRO A 249 3.32 -29.21 4.48
C PRO A 249 2.08 -28.56 3.86
#